data_AF-A0A125YUL0-F1
#
_entry.id   AF-A0A125YUL0-F1
#
_cell.length_a   1.000
_cell.length_b   1.000
_cell.length_c   1.000
_cell.angle_alpha   90.00
_cell.angle_beta   90.00
_cell.angle_gamma   90.00
#
_symmetry.space_group_name_H-M   'P 1'
#
loop_
_entity.id
_entity.type
_entity.pdbx_description
1 polymer ?
#
loop_
_entity_poly.entity_id
_entity_poly.type
_entity_poly.pdbx_seq_one_letter_code
_entity_poly.pdbx_strand_id
1 'polypeptide(L)'
;MALPRSTRTPRGSTACRLAFFVAFFWASFAGVPTLTGDRNASVLPQPLGASAAYFYVQESQDKCFVESVPVGVALTVTYKNPENPGVTCSIIFKDPSGRSVYSKEVLPTEPQGKISHMTATAGEYKVCISCASSKWFNTQLLKWSISIELGDTEINLDELAKKDQVDSLQLKLQAIAKRLEAMQAENEYERVQEERFQRTHESINSRVLWFSVLQLLLLCATTLVSVFYLIRYFHSQKII
;
A
#
# COMPACT_ATOMS: atom_id res chain seq x y z
N MET A 1 38.91 25.09 -65.12
CA MET A 1 37.62 24.44 -65.39
C MET A 1 37.56 23.17 -64.57
N ALA A 2 36.75 23.15 -63.51
CA ALA A 2 36.71 22.08 -62.53
C ALA A 2 35.28 21.53 -62.40
N LEU A 3 35.13 20.22 -62.58
CA LEU A 3 34.02 19.37 -62.13
C LEU A 3 34.55 17.92 -62.05
N PRO A 4 33.97 17.00 -61.26
CA PRO A 4 33.16 17.18 -60.04
C PRO A 4 33.64 16.28 -58.87
N ARG A 5 33.47 16.73 -57.61
CA ARG A 5 33.67 15.88 -56.43
C ARG A 5 32.33 15.31 -55.99
N SER A 6 32.16 14.01 -56.23
CA SER A 6 30.99 13.19 -55.89
C SER A 6 30.57 13.36 -54.43
N THR A 7 29.32 13.76 -54.25
CA THR A 7 28.53 13.58 -53.04
C THR A 7 28.53 12.10 -52.62
N ARG A 8 28.91 11.79 -51.38
CA ARG A 8 28.65 10.49 -50.77
C ARG A 8 27.92 10.73 -49.45
N THR A 9 26.60 10.56 -49.52
CA THR A 9 25.70 10.49 -48.37
C THR A 9 26.15 9.35 -47.43
N PRO A 10 26.17 9.55 -46.10
CA PRO A 10 26.38 8.43 -45.19
C PRO A 10 25.11 7.59 -45.21
N ARG A 11 25.25 6.41 -45.83
CA ARG A 11 24.30 5.31 -45.85
C ARG A 11 23.82 5.07 -44.42
N GLY A 12 22.54 5.33 -44.17
CA GLY A 12 21.90 5.17 -42.86
C GLY A 12 22.14 3.78 -42.32
N SER A 13 23.12 3.67 -41.42
CA SER A 13 23.52 2.40 -40.83
C SER A 13 22.38 1.91 -39.95
N THR A 14 22.01 0.65 -40.12
CA THR A 14 21.09 -0.09 -39.25
C THR A 14 21.46 0.05 -37.77
N ALA A 15 22.73 0.32 -37.46
CA ALA A 15 23.24 0.66 -36.14
C ALA A 15 22.56 1.90 -35.50
N CYS A 16 22.23 2.93 -36.29
CA CYS A 16 21.61 4.15 -35.76
C CYS A 16 20.11 3.94 -35.42
N ARG A 17 19.43 3.08 -36.19
CA ARG A 17 18.04 2.67 -35.91
C ARG A 17 17.96 1.73 -34.71
N LEU A 18 18.93 0.82 -34.55
CA LEU A 18 19.04 -0.03 -33.35
C LEU A 18 19.34 0.80 -32.10
N ALA A 19 20.25 1.76 -32.18
CA ALA A 19 20.58 2.64 -31.06
C ALA A 19 19.37 3.48 -30.59
N PHE A 20 18.56 3.99 -31.53
CA PHE A 20 17.32 4.69 -31.19
C PHE A 20 16.28 3.78 -30.54
N PHE A 21 16.11 2.54 -31.03
CA PHE A 21 15.20 1.57 -30.42
C PHE A 21 15.65 1.15 -29.03
N VAL A 22 16.95 0.89 -28.84
CA VAL A 22 17.52 0.55 -27.53
C VAL A 22 17.39 1.72 -26.55
N ALA A 23 17.63 2.96 -26.98
CA ALA A 23 17.46 4.16 -26.15
C ALA A 23 16.00 4.41 -25.75
N PHE A 24 15.04 4.22 -26.68
CA PHE A 24 13.61 4.33 -26.38
C PHE A 24 13.15 3.24 -25.40
N PHE A 25 13.69 2.02 -25.53
CA PHE A 25 13.41 0.91 -24.62
C PHE A 25 14.01 1.16 -23.22
N TRP A 26 15.22 1.72 -23.16
CA TRP A 26 15.89 2.10 -21.92
C TRP A 26 15.16 3.24 -21.20
N ALA A 27 14.69 4.25 -21.94
CA ALA A 27 13.91 5.37 -21.39
C ALA A 27 12.57 4.92 -20.77
N SER A 28 11.98 3.84 -21.29
CA SER A 28 10.75 3.26 -20.73
C SER A 28 10.99 2.45 -19.44
N PHE A 29 12.23 2.04 -19.17
CA PHE A 29 12.63 1.31 -17.96
C PHE A 29 13.36 2.18 -16.92
N ALA A 30 13.89 3.34 -17.32
CA ALA A 30 14.58 4.31 -16.44
C ALA A 30 13.65 5.07 -15.47
N GLY A 31 12.37 4.70 -15.39
CA GLY A 31 11.46 5.14 -14.33
C GLY A 31 11.64 4.42 -12.99
N VAL A 32 12.57 3.45 -12.90
CA VAL A 32 12.90 2.78 -11.63
C VAL A 32 14.09 3.51 -10.98
N PRO A 33 13.92 4.13 -9.80
CA PRO A 33 15.03 4.76 -9.11
C PRO A 33 16.05 3.69 -8.71
N THR A 34 17.25 3.78 -9.28
CA THR A 34 18.40 2.96 -8.90
C THR A 34 18.83 3.30 -7.48
N LEU A 35 18.44 2.46 -6.52
CA LEU A 35 19.06 2.42 -5.19
C LEU A 35 20.50 1.92 -5.36
N THR A 36 21.46 2.85 -5.35
CA THR A 36 22.88 2.54 -5.22
C THR A 36 23.10 1.91 -3.85
N GLY A 37 23.55 0.66 -3.84
CA GLY A 37 23.82 -0.10 -2.63
C GLY A 37 25.08 0.37 -1.92
N ASP A 38 24.91 0.90 -0.72
CA ASP A 38 25.95 0.96 0.30
C ASP A 38 26.09 -0.41 0.96
N ARG A 39 27.24 -1.04 0.76
CA ARG A 39 27.63 -2.31 1.40
C ARG A 39 28.19 -2.02 2.79
N ASN A 40 27.32 -1.83 3.78
CA ASN A 40 27.53 -2.24 5.18
C ASN A 40 26.38 -1.72 6.06
N ALA A 41 25.32 -2.51 6.18
CA ALA A 41 24.52 -2.54 7.39
C ALA A 41 23.70 -3.83 7.37
N SER A 42 23.88 -4.66 8.40
CA SER A 42 22.92 -5.67 8.81
C SER A 42 21.62 -4.98 9.21
N VAL A 43 20.78 -4.66 8.22
CA VAL A 43 19.41 -4.18 8.40
C VAL A 43 18.52 -5.34 7.99
N LEU A 44 18.03 -6.09 8.98
CA LEU A 44 16.78 -6.82 8.82
C LEU A 44 15.79 -5.85 8.17
N PRO A 45 15.09 -6.20 7.07
CA PRO A 45 14.06 -5.34 6.54
C PRO A 45 13.04 -5.14 7.65
N GLN A 46 13.11 -3.99 8.30
CA GLN A 46 12.04 -3.52 9.14
C GLN A 46 10.82 -3.52 8.22
N PRO A 47 9.64 -4.00 8.68
CA PRO A 47 8.42 -3.71 7.95
C PRO A 47 8.44 -2.21 7.72
N LEU A 48 8.41 -1.79 6.45
CA LEU A 48 8.17 -0.40 6.09
C LEU A 48 6.91 -0.02 6.87
N GLY A 49 7.11 0.70 7.97
CA GLY A 49 6.05 1.07 8.88
C GLY A 49 4.96 1.68 8.03
N ALA A 50 3.76 1.10 8.10
CA ALA A 50 2.63 1.58 7.34
C ALA A 50 2.55 3.09 7.54
N SER A 51 2.65 3.84 6.44
CA SER A 51 2.39 5.27 6.48
C SER A 51 0.97 5.41 7.01
N ALA A 52 0.82 5.97 8.20
CA ALA A 52 -0.49 6.16 8.81
C ALA A 52 -1.37 6.88 7.80
N ALA A 53 -2.46 6.25 7.38
CA ALA A 53 -3.36 6.84 6.40
C ALA A 53 -3.91 8.15 6.99
N TYR A 54 -3.79 9.21 6.21
CA TYR A 54 -4.42 10.48 6.49
C TYR A 54 -5.43 10.79 5.40
N PHE A 55 -6.48 11.50 5.77
CA PHE A 55 -7.54 11.91 4.88
C PHE A 55 -7.99 13.32 5.23
N TYR A 56 -8.76 13.88 4.33
CA TYR A 56 -9.22 15.24 4.42
C TYR A 56 -10.72 15.27 4.70
N VAL A 57 -11.10 16.04 5.73
CA VAL A 57 -12.49 16.30 6.11
C VAL A 57 -12.79 17.76 5.82
N GLN A 58 -13.84 18.02 5.06
CA GLN A 58 -14.29 19.37 4.73
C GLN A 58 -15.26 19.86 5.81
N GLU A 59 -15.22 21.16 6.15
CA GLU A 59 -16.25 21.77 7.02
C GLU A 59 -17.66 21.50 6.46
N SER A 60 -18.65 21.28 7.36
CA SER A 60 -20.04 20.92 7.04
C SER A 60 -20.28 19.57 6.32
N GLN A 61 -19.22 18.80 6.03
CA GLN A 61 -19.35 17.47 5.44
C GLN A 61 -18.85 16.40 6.42
N ASP A 62 -19.72 15.42 6.67
CA ASP A 62 -19.39 14.28 7.50
C ASP A 62 -18.59 13.24 6.69
N LYS A 63 -17.47 12.77 7.25
CA LYS A 63 -16.76 11.59 6.75
C LYS A 63 -16.97 10.44 7.72
N CYS A 64 -17.55 9.34 7.24
CA CYS A 64 -17.85 8.16 8.05
C CYS A 64 -17.08 6.94 7.56
N PHE A 65 -16.57 6.17 8.52
CA PHE A 65 -15.96 4.86 8.32
C PHE A 65 -16.91 3.80 8.84
N VAL A 66 -17.13 2.72 8.08
CA VAL A 66 -18.05 1.65 8.43
C VAL A 66 -17.24 0.43 8.82
N GLU A 67 -17.55 -0.15 9.98
CA GLU A 67 -16.86 -1.32 10.52
C GLU A 67 -17.90 -2.37 10.97
N SER A 68 -17.69 -3.63 10.63
CA SER A 68 -18.55 -4.72 11.09
C SER A 68 -18.07 -5.23 12.45
N VAL A 69 -18.88 -5.03 13.50
CA VAL A 69 -18.48 -5.30 14.88
C VAL A 69 -19.43 -6.30 15.55
N PRO A 70 -18.93 -7.34 16.24
CA PRO A 70 -19.77 -8.24 17.03
C PRO A 70 -20.28 -7.58 18.32
N VAL A 71 -21.21 -8.23 19.02
CA VAL A 71 -21.75 -7.73 20.29
C VAL A 71 -20.72 -7.79 21.42
N GLY A 72 -20.69 -6.77 22.28
CA GLY A 72 -19.89 -6.77 23.51
C GLY A 72 -18.40 -6.53 23.30
N VAL A 73 -18.01 -5.96 22.16
CA VAL A 73 -16.61 -5.62 21.84
C VAL A 73 -16.39 -4.11 21.99
N ALA A 74 -15.20 -3.73 22.47
CA ALA A 74 -14.83 -2.34 22.66
C ALA A 74 -14.31 -1.75 21.34
N LEU A 75 -15.15 -0.95 20.68
CA LEU A 75 -14.77 -0.22 19.48
C LEU A 75 -13.96 1.02 19.89
N THR A 76 -12.67 1.00 19.55
CA THR A 76 -11.70 1.98 20.01
C THR A 76 -11.16 2.79 18.84
N VAL A 77 -11.19 4.11 18.97
CA VAL A 77 -10.81 5.06 17.92
C VAL A 77 -9.69 5.95 18.44
N THR A 78 -8.54 5.91 17.78
CA THR A 78 -7.43 6.83 18.02
C THR A 78 -7.40 7.85 16.90
N TYR A 79 -7.41 9.14 17.22
CA TYR A 79 -7.46 10.22 16.24
C TYR A 79 -6.29 11.20 16.40
N LYS A 80 -5.90 11.82 15.28
CA LYS A 80 -4.95 12.93 15.21
C LYS A 80 -5.41 13.96 14.17
N ASN A 81 -5.42 15.23 14.56
CA ASN A 81 -5.75 16.40 13.76
C ASN A 81 -4.73 17.52 14.08
N PRO A 82 -3.47 17.41 13.59
CA PRO A 82 -2.38 18.30 13.97
C PRO A 82 -2.47 19.71 13.38
N GLU A 83 -3.23 19.90 12.30
CA GLU A 83 -3.27 21.13 11.50
C GLU A 83 -4.66 21.79 11.55
N ASN A 84 -5.28 21.83 12.74
CA ASN A 84 -6.60 22.41 12.91
C ASN A 84 -6.53 23.95 13.05
N PRO A 85 -7.13 24.74 12.13
CA PRO A 85 -7.13 26.21 12.17
C PRO A 85 -8.07 26.84 13.24
N GLY A 86 -8.59 26.05 14.18
CA GLY A 86 -9.54 26.50 15.21
C GLY A 86 -10.99 26.09 14.95
N VAL A 87 -11.22 25.11 14.08
CA VAL A 87 -12.56 24.55 13.82
C VAL A 87 -12.89 23.50 14.87
N THR A 88 -14.10 23.55 15.41
CA THR A 88 -14.59 22.52 16.33
C THR A 88 -15.14 21.34 15.53
N CYS A 89 -14.60 20.15 15.79
CA CYS A 89 -15.06 18.92 15.17
C CYS A 89 -15.54 17.93 16.23
N SER A 90 -16.34 16.96 15.83
CA SER A 90 -16.86 15.91 16.71
C SER A 90 -16.68 14.55 16.07
N ILE A 91 -16.38 13.55 16.89
CA ILE A 91 -16.34 12.14 16.51
C ILE A 91 -17.60 11.48 17.07
N ILE A 92 -18.39 10.90 16.17
CA ILE A 92 -19.72 10.37 16.45
C ILE A 92 -19.75 8.88 16.09
N PHE A 93 -20.17 8.05 17.04
CA PHE A 93 -20.41 6.63 16.84
C PHE A 93 -21.88 6.41 16.55
N LYS A 94 -22.19 5.75 15.44
CA LYS A 94 -23.54 5.35 15.06
C LYS A 94 -23.67 3.83 15.11
N ASP A 95 -24.75 3.35 15.70
CA ASP A 95 -25.10 1.93 15.76
C ASP A 95 -25.57 1.39 14.39
N PRO A 96 -25.79 0.07 14.25
CA PRO A 96 -26.31 -0.53 13.02
C PRO A 96 -27.70 -0.02 12.61
N SER A 97 -28.47 0.55 13.56
CA SER A 97 -29.75 1.20 13.26
C SER A 97 -29.59 2.64 12.78
N GLY A 98 -28.36 3.16 12.71
CA GLY A 98 -28.03 4.51 12.28
C GLY A 98 -28.16 5.59 13.37
N ARG A 99 -28.47 5.21 14.61
CA ARG A 99 -28.61 6.15 15.74
C ARG A 99 -27.24 6.47 16.34
N SER A 100 -27.02 7.74 16.67
CA SER A 100 -25.79 8.17 17.36
C SER A 100 -25.81 7.71 18.82
N VAL A 101 -24.93 6.79 19.17
CA VAL A 101 -24.82 6.19 20.52
C VAL A 101 -23.79 6.89 21.40
N TYR A 102 -22.79 7.52 20.78
CA TYR A 102 -21.76 8.28 21.49
C TYR A 102 -21.25 9.42 20.60
N SER A 103 -20.94 10.56 21.21
CA SER A 103 -20.37 11.73 20.53
C SER A 103 -19.36 12.40 21.44
N LYS A 104 -18.19 12.74 20.89
CA LYS A 104 -17.14 13.48 21.59
C LYS A 104 -16.67 14.64 20.73
N GLU A 105 -16.74 15.84 21.29
CA GLU A 105 -16.13 17.03 20.68
C GLU A 105 -14.61 17.01 20.84
N VAL A 106 -13.92 17.38 19.76
CA VAL A 106 -12.48 17.49 19.64
C VAL A 106 -12.14 18.97 19.56
N LEU A 107 -11.56 19.49 20.65
CA LEU A 107 -11.13 20.87 20.77
C LEU A 107 -9.80 21.08 20.00
N PRO A 108 -9.55 22.27 19.44
CA PRO A 108 -8.27 22.59 18.78
C PRO A 108 -7.05 22.45 19.71
N THR A 109 -7.24 22.58 21.02
CA THR A 109 -6.19 22.43 22.05
C THR A 109 -5.77 20.98 22.25
N GLU A 110 -6.61 20.01 21.85
CA GLU A 110 -6.37 18.57 21.99
C GLU A 110 -6.32 17.91 20.60
N PRO A 111 -5.22 18.08 19.85
CA PRO A 111 -5.12 17.63 18.47
C PRO A 111 -5.05 16.10 18.34
N GLN A 112 -4.92 15.35 19.43
CA GLN A 112 -4.86 13.90 19.42
C GLN A 112 -5.55 13.30 20.64
N GLY A 113 -6.12 12.12 20.47
CA GLY A 113 -6.81 11.44 21.57
C GLY A 113 -7.22 10.03 21.20
N LYS A 114 -7.74 9.32 22.20
CA LYS A 114 -8.26 7.96 22.09
C LYS A 114 -9.61 7.89 22.80
N ILE A 115 -10.60 7.34 22.12
CA ILE A 115 -11.96 7.18 22.64
C ILE A 115 -12.44 5.76 22.38
N SER A 116 -13.17 5.17 23.32
CA SER A 116 -13.69 3.81 23.20
C SER A 116 -15.18 3.77 23.52
N HIS A 117 -15.90 2.92 22.79
CA HIS A 117 -17.32 2.68 23.00
C HIS A 117 -17.61 1.18 22.95
N MET A 118 -18.36 0.67 23.93
CA MET A 118 -18.75 -0.74 23.98
C MET A 118 -19.96 -0.98 23.06
N THR A 119 -19.86 -1.95 22.17
CA THR A 119 -20.94 -2.30 21.25
C THR A 119 -22.06 -3.08 21.94
N ALA A 120 -23.30 -2.63 21.76
CA ALA A 120 -24.49 -3.25 22.36
C ALA A 120 -25.15 -4.33 21.47
N THR A 121 -24.98 -4.24 20.15
CA THR A 121 -25.60 -5.12 19.15
C THR A 121 -24.60 -5.44 18.07
N ALA A 122 -24.58 -6.66 17.54
CA ALA A 122 -23.71 -6.99 16.41
C ALA A 122 -24.21 -6.32 15.12
N GLY A 123 -23.30 -5.81 14.27
CA GLY A 123 -23.63 -5.26 12.97
C GLY A 123 -22.65 -4.18 12.49
N GLU A 124 -23.07 -3.42 11.47
CA GLU A 124 -22.29 -2.33 10.89
C GLU A 124 -22.35 -1.05 11.74
N TYR A 125 -21.27 -0.77 12.46
CA TYR A 125 -21.11 0.51 13.16
C TYR A 125 -20.49 1.54 12.22
N LYS A 126 -20.82 2.82 12.44
CA LYS A 126 -20.21 3.93 11.71
C LYS A 126 -19.52 4.89 12.66
N VAL A 127 -18.25 5.18 12.39
CA VAL A 127 -17.50 6.23 13.08
C VAL A 127 -17.42 7.43 12.15
N CYS A 128 -18.11 8.50 12.50
CA CYS A 128 -18.22 9.71 11.69
C CYS A 128 -17.43 10.85 12.32
N ILE A 129 -16.75 11.64 11.49
CA ILE A 129 -16.13 12.90 11.87
C ILE A 129 -16.96 14.02 11.24
N SER A 130 -17.46 14.93 12.07
CA SER A 130 -18.25 16.09 11.64
C SER A 130 -17.61 17.37 12.15
N CYS A 131 -17.25 18.27 11.24
CA CYS A 131 -16.65 19.57 11.55
C CYS A 131 -17.65 20.68 11.28
N ALA A 132 -17.96 21.50 12.30
CA ALA A 132 -18.86 22.62 12.16
C ALA A 132 -18.24 23.70 11.25
N SER A 133 -19.06 24.37 10.44
CA SER A 133 -18.57 25.47 9.60
C SER A 133 -18.25 26.68 10.47
N SER A 134 -17.01 27.17 10.39
CA SER A 134 -16.54 28.36 11.10
C SER A 134 -16.75 29.64 10.29
N LYS A 135 -16.86 29.53 8.96
CA LYS A 135 -16.97 30.67 8.03
C LYS A 135 -18.09 30.44 7.02
N TRP A 136 -18.76 31.52 6.63
CA TRP A 136 -19.86 31.50 5.66
C TRP A 136 -19.38 31.44 4.19
N PHE A 137 -18.14 31.85 3.89
CA PHE A 137 -17.60 31.89 2.51
C PHE A 137 -16.31 31.08 2.27
N ASN A 138 -15.73 30.43 3.28
CA ASN A 138 -14.48 29.69 3.13
C ASN A 138 -14.57 28.36 3.86
N THR A 139 -14.76 27.28 3.10
CA THR A 139 -14.80 25.92 3.62
C THR A 139 -13.38 25.36 3.63
N GLN A 140 -12.80 25.21 4.82
CA GLN A 140 -11.45 24.69 4.97
C GLN A 140 -11.45 23.16 4.96
N LEU A 141 -10.31 22.61 4.51
CA LEU A 141 -10.05 21.19 4.43
C LEU A 141 -9.12 20.80 5.57
N LEU A 142 -9.60 19.96 6.50
CA LEU A 142 -8.87 19.54 7.68
C LEU A 142 -8.24 18.17 7.48
N LYS A 143 -6.97 18.03 7.88
CA LYS A 143 -6.22 16.78 7.78
C LYS A 143 -6.41 15.94 9.04
N TRP A 144 -6.95 14.74 8.87
CA TRP A 144 -7.22 13.78 9.94
C TRP A 144 -6.46 12.48 9.71
N SER A 145 -6.03 11.85 10.79
CA SER A 145 -5.60 10.46 10.82
C SER A 145 -6.41 9.74 11.89
N ILE A 146 -6.99 8.60 11.53
CA ILE A 146 -7.82 7.78 12.41
C ILE A 146 -7.31 6.34 12.37
N SER A 147 -7.24 5.69 13.52
CA SER A 147 -7.03 4.26 13.66
C SER A 147 -8.22 3.68 14.42
N ILE A 148 -8.85 2.65 13.86
CA ILE A 148 -9.99 1.96 14.45
C ILE A 148 -9.51 0.59 14.87
N GLU A 149 -9.67 0.27 16.14
CA GLU A 149 -9.24 -0.99 16.77
C GLU A 149 -10.45 -1.62 17.45
N LEU A 150 -10.67 -2.91 17.19
CA LEU A 150 -11.64 -3.73 17.91
C LEU A 150 -10.93 -4.39 19.08
N GLY A 151 -11.20 -3.92 20.29
CA GLY A 151 -10.63 -4.49 21.50
C GLY A 151 -11.38 -5.75 21.92
N ASP A 152 -10.68 -6.89 21.96
CA ASP A 152 -11.19 -8.07 22.64
C ASP A 152 -11.41 -7.73 24.11
N THR A 153 -12.63 -7.95 24.59
CA THR A 153 -12.89 -7.93 26.02
C THR A 153 -12.03 -9.01 26.65
N GLU A 154 -11.02 -8.61 27.44
CA GLU A 154 -10.59 -9.40 28.58
C GLU A 154 -11.82 -9.63 29.46
N ILE A 155 -12.50 -10.75 29.20
CA ILE A 155 -13.36 -11.35 30.18
C ILE A 155 -12.41 -11.62 31.34
N ASN A 156 -12.48 -10.84 32.42
CA ASN A 156 -11.67 -11.01 33.62
C ASN A 156 -11.87 -12.44 34.15
N LEU A 157 -11.02 -13.36 33.69
CA LEU A 157 -11.00 -14.77 34.06
C LEU A 157 -10.64 -14.93 35.55
N ASP A 158 -10.03 -13.92 36.14
CA ASP A 158 -9.63 -13.90 37.55
C ASP A 158 -10.82 -13.75 38.52
N GLU A 159 -11.93 -13.17 38.05
CA GLU A 159 -13.16 -13.06 38.85
C GLU A 159 -14.11 -14.24 38.60
N LEU A 160 -14.04 -14.88 37.43
CA LEU A 160 -14.81 -16.10 37.10
C LEU A 160 -14.15 -17.40 37.61
N ALA A 161 -12.86 -17.39 37.96
CA ALA A 161 -12.16 -18.57 38.48
C ALA A 161 -12.59 -18.99 39.90
N LYS A 162 -13.38 -18.17 40.61
CA LYS A 162 -13.73 -18.42 42.02
C LYS A 162 -15.10 -19.07 42.26
N LYS A 163 -15.93 -19.31 41.25
CA LYS A 163 -17.19 -20.05 41.41
C LYS A 163 -17.53 -20.89 40.18
N ASP A 164 -17.40 -22.21 40.33
CA ASP A 164 -18.16 -23.27 39.64
C ASP A 164 -18.61 -23.00 38.19
N GLN A 165 -17.71 -23.10 37.21
CA GLN A 165 -18.16 -23.39 35.84
C GLN A 165 -17.10 -24.07 34.96
N VAL A 166 -16.73 -25.30 35.32
CA VAL A 166 -15.96 -26.21 34.44
C VAL A 166 -16.73 -26.49 33.13
N ASP A 167 -18.06 -26.36 33.12
CA ASP A 167 -18.93 -26.55 31.95
C ASP A 167 -18.79 -25.45 30.88
N SER A 168 -18.40 -24.24 31.29
CA SER A 168 -18.24 -23.09 30.38
C SER A 168 -16.97 -23.18 29.53
N LEU A 169 -15.97 -23.94 29.98
CA LEU A 169 -14.69 -24.10 29.29
C LEU A 169 -14.81 -25.08 28.13
N GLN A 170 -15.60 -26.14 28.29
CA GLN A 170 -15.89 -27.12 27.24
C GLN A 170 -16.75 -26.51 26.12
N LEU A 171 -17.74 -25.68 26.48
CA LEU A 171 -18.54 -24.90 25.52
C LEU A 171 -17.71 -23.86 24.77
N LYS A 172 -16.75 -23.21 25.44
CA LYS A 172 -15.82 -22.28 24.80
C LYS A 172 -14.82 -22.98 23.90
N LEU A 173 -14.28 -24.14 24.27
CA LEU A 173 -13.44 -24.96 23.40
C LEU A 173 -14.21 -25.45 22.17
N GLN A 174 -15.47 -25.82 22.33
CA GLN A 174 -16.32 -26.19 21.20
C GLN A 174 -16.66 -24.98 20.32
N ALA A 175 -16.83 -23.80 20.91
CA ALA A 175 -16.99 -22.55 20.16
C ALA A 175 -15.69 -22.13 19.44
N ILE A 176 -14.52 -22.33 20.05
CA ILE A 176 -13.21 -22.11 19.42
C ILE A 176 -12.98 -23.14 18.31
N ALA A 177 -13.32 -24.41 18.51
CA ALA A 177 -13.25 -25.46 17.50
C ALA A 177 -14.18 -25.16 16.31
N LYS A 178 -15.42 -24.70 16.57
CA LYS A 178 -16.33 -24.25 15.51
C LYS A 178 -15.87 -22.97 14.81
N ARG A 179 -15.20 -22.06 15.54
CA ARG A 179 -14.54 -20.88 14.94
C ARG A 179 -13.31 -21.28 14.11
N LEU A 180 -12.57 -22.32 14.50
CA LEU A 180 -11.45 -22.87 13.74
C LEU A 180 -11.90 -23.64 12.49
N GLU A 181 -13.03 -24.35 12.54
CA GLU A 181 -13.66 -24.95 11.36
C GLU A 181 -14.15 -23.85 10.39
N ALA A 182 -14.72 -22.76 10.91
CA ALA A 182 -15.08 -21.59 10.11
C ALA A 182 -13.82 -20.89 9.53
N MET A 183 -12.70 -20.84 10.25
CA MET A 183 -11.41 -20.35 9.76
C MET A 183 -10.72 -21.32 8.79
N GLN A 184 -10.97 -22.63 8.85
CA GLN A 184 -10.51 -23.59 7.85
C GLN A 184 -11.32 -23.45 6.55
N ALA A 185 -12.61 -23.11 6.64
CA ALA A 185 -13.42 -22.74 5.49
C ALA A 185 -13.00 -21.38 4.88
N GLU A 186 -12.54 -20.42 5.70
CA GLU A 186 -11.93 -19.17 5.20
C GLU A 186 -10.50 -19.34 4.65
N ASN A 187 -9.69 -20.26 5.19
CA ASN A 187 -8.36 -20.59 4.64
C ASN A 187 -8.43 -21.23 3.24
N GLU A 188 -9.54 -21.88 2.87
CA GLU A 188 -9.75 -22.34 1.49
C GLU A 188 -10.12 -21.18 0.54
N TYR A 189 -10.77 -20.13 1.05
CA TYR A 189 -11.07 -18.92 0.28
C TYR A 189 -9.84 -18.02 0.11
N GLU A 190 -8.99 -17.90 1.14
CA GLU A 190 -7.72 -17.17 1.03
C GLU A 190 -6.65 -17.93 0.23
N ARG A 191 -6.65 -19.27 0.19
CA ARG A 191 -5.79 -20.03 -0.72
C ARG A 191 -6.11 -19.80 -2.20
N VAL A 192 -7.39 -19.67 -2.55
CA VAL A 192 -7.81 -19.36 -3.93
C VAL A 192 -7.44 -17.91 -4.31
N GLN A 193 -7.37 -17.00 -3.34
CA GLN A 193 -6.89 -15.62 -3.54
C GLN A 193 -5.36 -15.52 -3.56
N GLU A 194 -4.62 -16.34 -2.79
CA GLU A 194 -3.16 -16.50 -2.92
C GLU A 194 -2.77 -17.07 -4.28
N GLU A 195 -3.53 -18.04 -4.81
CA GLU A 195 -3.31 -18.57 -6.16
C GLU A 195 -3.49 -17.49 -7.24
N ARG A 196 -4.43 -16.55 -7.07
CA ARG A 196 -4.59 -15.39 -7.98
C ARG A 196 -3.51 -14.33 -7.80
N PHE A 197 -3.03 -14.10 -6.57
CA PHE A 197 -1.91 -13.19 -6.31
C PHE A 197 -0.58 -13.75 -6.82
N GLN A 198 -0.34 -15.05 -6.70
CA GLN A 198 0.82 -15.72 -7.32
C GLN A 198 0.79 -15.61 -8.84
N ARG A 199 -0.36 -15.81 -9.49
CA ARG A 199 -0.50 -15.65 -10.95
C ARG A 199 -0.26 -14.21 -11.40
N THR A 200 -0.63 -13.24 -10.58
CA THR A 200 -0.37 -11.81 -10.85
C THR A 200 1.12 -11.50 -10.74
N HIS A 201 1.81 -12.07 -9.74
CA HIS A 201 3.27 -12.04 -9.62
C HIS A 201 3.96 -12.76 -10.81
N GLU A 202 3.44 -13.88 -11.29
CA GLU A 202 3.97 -14.64 -12.44
C GLU A 202 3.84 -13.89 -13.77
N SER A 203 2.74 -13.14 -13.96
CA SER A 203 2.46 -12.38 -15.19
C SER A 203 3.27 -11.08 -15.34
N ILE A 204 3.64 -10.42 -14.24
CA ILE A 204 4.52 -9.24 -14.23
C ILE A 204 5.99 -9.67 -14.33
N ASN A 205 6.36 -10.71 -13.59
CA ASN A 205 7.72 -11.26 -13.59
C ASN A 205 8.13 -11.75 -14.98
N SER A 206 7.27 -12.49 -15.68
CA SER A 206 7.58 -13.02 -17.02
C SER A 206 7.90 -11.94 -18.06
N ARG A 207 7.16 -10.82 -18.06
CA ARG A 207 7.38 -9.73 -19.01
C ARG A 207 8.68 -8.98 -18.73
N VAL A 208 8.96 -8.66 -17.46
CA VAL A 208 10.19 -7.97 -17.05
C VAL A 208 11.43 -8.85 -17.29
N LEU A 209 11.33 -10.14 -17.00
CA LEU A 209 12.40 -11.11 -17.26
C LEU A 209 12.69 -11.24 -18.76
N TRP A 210 11.65 -11.29 -19.61
CA TRP A 210 11.86 -11.38 -21.06
C TRP A 210 12.57 -10.14 -21.63
N PHE A 211 12.22 -8.93 -21.14
CA PHE A 211 12.94 -7.72 -21.51
C PHE A 211 14.39 -7.70 -21.00
N SER A 212 14.65 -8.21 -19.79
CA SER A 212 16.02 -8.33 -19.25
C SER A 212 16.88 -9.33 -20.03
N VAL A 213 16.32 -10.47 -20.44
CA VAL A 213 17.00 -11.46 -21.29
C VAL A 213 17.29 -10.89 -22.68
N LEU A 214 16.32 -10.21 -23.29
CA LEU A 214 16.50 -9.56 -24.59
C LEU A 214 17.59 -8.48 -24.54
N GLN A 215 17.61 -7.68 -23.47
CA GLN A 215 18.63 -6.66 -23.25
C GLN A 215 20.03 -7.27 -23.09
N LEU A 216 20.16 -8.36 -22.32
CA LEU A 216 21.43 -9.07 -22.17
C LEU A 216 21.94 -9.62 -23.51
N LEU A 217 21.08 -10.22 -24.32
CA LEU A 217 21.44 -10.74 -25.65
C LEU A 217 21.90 -9.61 -26.59
N LEU A 218 21.21 -8.46 -26.57
CA LEU A 218 21.59 -7.29 -27.37
C LEU A 218 22.97 -6.72 -26.95
N LEU A 219 23.25 -6.66 -25.64
CA LEU A 219 24.56 -6.23 -25.14
C LEU A 219 25.67 -7.20 -25.54
N CYS A 220 25.43 -8.51 -25.47
CA CYS A 220 26.39 -9.51 -25.94
C CYS A 220 26.63 -9.39 -27.45
N ALA A 221 25.57 -9.26 -28.25
CA ALA A 221 25.68 -9.17 -29.71
C ALA A 221 26.47 -7.92 -30.15
N THR A 222 26.16 -6.75 -29.57
CA THR A 222 26.89 -5.50 -29.87
C THR A 222 28.36 -5.60 -29.47
N THR A 223 28.67 -6.19 -28.31
CA THR A 223 30.05 -6.42 -27.87
C THR A 223 30.83 -7.31 -28.83
N LEU A 224 30.23 -8.42 -29.28
CA LEU A 224 30.87 -9.32 -30.26
C LEU A 224 31.09 -8.65 -31.62
N VAL A 225 30.11 -7.88 -32.09
CA VAL A 225 30.24 -7.11 -33.34
C VAL A 225 31.35 -6.06 -33.22
N SER A 226 31.44 -5.35 -32.10
CA SER A 226 32.51 -4.38 -31.83
C SER A 226 33.88 -5.03 -31.86
N VAL A 227 34.05 -6.19 -31.21
CA VAL A 227 35.32 -6.93 -31.21
C VAL A 227 35.67 -7.42 -32.61
N PHE A 228 34.71 -8.01 -33.33
CA PHE A 228 34.94 -8.48 -34.71
C PHE A 228 35.30 -7.33 -35.65
N TYR A 229 34.64 -6.18 -35.51
CA TYR A 229 34.93 -4.98 -36.28
C TYR A 229 36.36 -4.49 -36.04
N LEU A 230 36.81 -4.45 -34.78
CA LEU A 230 38.19 -4.07 -34.44
C LEU A 230 39.21 -5.08 -35.02
N ILE A 231 38.97 -6.38 -34.88
CA ILE A 231 39.87 -7.42 -35.43
C ILE A 231 39.95 -7.33 -36.96
N ARG A 232 38.81 -7.14 -37.63
CA ARG A 232 38.76 -6.99 -39.09
C ARG A 232 39.44 -5.71 -39.56
N TYR A 233 39.35 -4.63 -38.79
CA TYR A 233 40.07 -3.39 -39.04
C TYR A 233 41.59 -3.60 -38.99
N PHE A 234 42.10 -4.28 -37.94
CA PHE A 234 43.53 -4.61 -37.83
C PHE A 234 44.02 -5.59 -38.90
N HIS A 235 43.19 -6.53 -39.35
CA HIS A 235 43.57 -7.44 -40.43
C HIS A 235 43.66 -6.74 -41.80
N SER A 236 42.83 -5.71 -42.03
CA SER A 236 42.83 -4.97 -43.30
C SER A 236 43.83 -3.80 -43.32
N GLN A 237 44.23 -3.31 -42.15
CA GLN A 237 45.33 -2.37 -41.96
C GLN A 237 46.55 -3.13 -41.42
N LYS A 238 47.17 -3.95 -42.26
CA LYS A 238 48.56 -4.38 -42.01
C LYS A 238 49.45 -3.14 -42.15
N ILE A 239 49.58 -2.37 -41.08
CA ILE A 239 50.65 -1.39 -40.94
C ILE A 239 51.89 -2.18 -40.52
N ILE A 240 52.98 -1.98 -41.27
CA ILE A 240 54.31 -2.58 -41.10
C ILE A 240 54.77 -2.52 -39.64
#